data_AF-A0A7U9NHY6-F1
#
_entry.id   AF-A0A7U9NHY6-F1
#
_cell.length_a   1.000
_cell.length_b   1.000
_cell.length_c   1.000
_cell.angle_alpha   90.00
_cell.angle_beta   90.00
_cell.angle_gamma   90.00
#
_symmetry.space_group_name_H-M   'P 1'
#
loop_
_entity.id
_entity.type
_entity.pdbx_description
1 polymer ?
#
loop_
_entity_poly.entity_id
_entity_poly.type
_entity_poly.pdbx_seq_one_letter_code
_entity_poly.pdbx_strand_id
1 'polypeptide(L)'
;MSGTPLPLLLKEYAKYGDEDLFRRMIAADAVTVNPDRHYGNFGFLICNDTFEKIKMAPVFDYNLAMAPYADWREGFLDMDGWIRKRGPVFGGSYYEAAKSMMTPGIRSELVHLKDLELEIPTDQKFTKERLEIMNRFKNIQIDRLLGGRRQFGFGDIRQKYEMSGNELFHCKEIKK
;
A
#
# COMPACT_ATOMS: atom_id res chain seq x y z
N MET A 1 14.30 -13.20 13.44
CA MET A 1 13.33 -13.10 14.54
C MET A 1 11.95 -13.39 13.96
N SER A 2 11.29 -14.49 14.34
CA SER A 2 9.93 -14.76 13.89
C SER A 2 8.98 -13.80 14.63
N GLY A 3 8.45 -12.80 13.92
CA GLY A 3 7.45 -11.89 14.47
C GLY A 3 6.19 -12.65 14.91
N THR A 4 5.40 -12.02 15.79
CA THR A 4 4.09 -12.53 16.21
C THR A 4 3.19 -12.76 14.97
N PRO A 5 2.64 -13.97 14.79
CA PRO A 5 1.73 -14.27 13.69
C PRO A 5 0.50 -13.34 13.65
N LEU A 6 0.04 -12.99 12.44
CA LEU A 6 -1.16 -12.17 12.23
C LEU A 6 -2.39 -12.62 13.05
N PRO A 7 -2.72 -13.93 13.17
CA PRO A 7 -3.86 -14.34 13.98
C PRO A 7 -3.75 -14.01 15.47
N LEU A 8 -2.52 -13.97 16.02
CA LEU A 8 -2.31 -13.60 17.42
C LEU A 8 -2.43 -12.08 17.61
N LEU A 9 -1.92 -11.29 16.65
CA LEU A 9 -2.13 -9.84 16.66
C LEU A 9 -3.61 -9.48 16.55
N LEU A 10 -4.33 -10.13 15.65
CA LEU A 10 -5.78 -9.94 15.51
C LEU A 10 -6.52 -10.21 16.83
N LYS A 11 -6.17 -11.30 17.53
CA LYS A 11 -6.73 -11.61 18.85
C LYS A 11 -6.38 -10.57 19.91
N GLU A 12 -5.19 -9.96 19.83
CA GLU A 12 -4.80 -8.90 20.76
C GLU A 12 -5.64 -7.64 20.57
N TYR A 13 -5.87 -7.20 19.33
CA TYR A 13 -6.75 -6.06 19.04
C TYR A 13 -8.23 -6.35 19.33
N ALA A 14 -8.65 -7.62 19.19
CA ALA A 14 -10.01 -8.03 19.54
C ALA A 14 -10.37 -7.83 21.02
N LYS A 15 -9.39 -7.84 21.93
CA LYS A 15 -9.61 -7.56 23.36
C LYS A 15 -10.14 -6.14 23.61
N TYR A 16 -9.95 -5.24 22.64
CA TYR A 16 -10.34 -3.84 22.71
C TYR A 16 -11.47 -3.49 21.71
N GLY A 17 -12.01 -4.48 20.98
CA GLY A 17 -13.03 -4.27 19.95
C GLY A 17 -12.51 -3.63 18.65
N ASP A 18 -11.18 -3.63 18.43
CA ASP A 18 -10.53 -2.99 17.29
C ASP A 18 -10.02 -3.97 16.23
N GLU A 19 -10.47 -5.22 16.28
CA GLU A 19 -10.03 -6.24 15.32
C GLU A 19 -10.36 -5.87 13.87
N ASP A 20 -11.44 -5.12 13.62
CA ASP A 20 -11.78 -4.66 12.27
C ASP A 20 -10.86 -3.53 11.81
N LEU A 21 -10.46 -2.62 12.71
CA LEU A 21 -9.42 -1.61 12.43
C LEU A 21 -8.08 -2.26 12.08
N PHE A 22 -7.70 -3.30 12.82
CA PHE A 22 -6.49 -4.07 12.52
C PHE A 22 -6.58 -4.74 11.14
N ARG A 23 -7.71 -5.38 10.81
CA ARG A 23 -7.91 -5.98 9.47
C ARG A 23 -7.82 -4.94 8.36
N ARG A 24 -8.42 -3.76 8.56
CA ARG A 24 -8.36 -2.63 7.61
C ARG A 24 -6.94 -2.13 7.39
N MET A 25 -6.13 -2.04 8.45
CA MET A 25 -4.71 -1.70 8.33
C MET A 25 -3.96 -2.68 7.43
N ILE A 26 -4.13 -4.00 7.65
CA ILE A 26 -3.50 -5.03 6.81
C ILE A 26 -4.00 -4.97 5.36
N ALA A 27 -5.29 -4.73 5.15
CA ALA A 27 -5.85 -4.55 3.81
C ALA A 27 -5.28 -3.30 3.11
N ALA A 28 -5.16 -2.18 3.83
CA ALA A 28 -4.57 -0.94 3.32
C ALA A 28 -3.09 -1.11 2.97
N ASP A 29 -2.31 -1.83 3.80
CA ASP A 29 -0.91 -2.15 3.51
C ASP A 29 -0.79 -3.01 2.25
N ALA A 30 -1.76 -3.88 1.97
CA ALA A 30 -1.79 -4.67 0.73
C ALA A 30 -2.23 -3.86 -0.50
N VAL A 31 -3.17 -2.92 -0.37
CA VAL A 31 -3.54 -2.01 -1.48
C VAL A 31 -2.37 -1.12 -1.86
N THR A 32 -1.66 -0.60 -0.85
CA THR A 32 -0.60 0.38 -1.04
C THR A 32 0.79 -0.23 -1.19
N VAL A 33 0.95 -1.53 -0.92
CA VAL A 33 2.24 -2.24 -0.85
C VAL A 33 3.17 -1.49 0.12
N ASN A 34 2.81 -1.49 1.39
CA ASN A 34 3.63 -0.91 2.46
C ASN A 34 4.61 -1.96 3.02
N PRO A 35 5.92 -1.90 2.70
CA PRO A 35 6.89 -2.89 3.16
C PRO A 35 7.33 -2.66 4.61
N ASP A 36 6.95 -1.55 5.23
CA ASP A 36 7.56 -1.08 6.48
C ASP A 36 6.57 -1.04 7.66
N ARG A 37 5.55 -1.91 7.63
CA ARG A 37 4.65 -2.10 8.79
C ARG A 37 5.32 -2.91 9.90
N HIS A 38 6.39 -2.40 10.50
CA HIS A 38 7.00 -3.01 11.69
C HIS A 38 6.26 -2.60 12.97
N TYR A 39 6.59 -3.24 14.11
CA TYR A 39 5.92 -2.98 15.40
C TYR A 39 6.02 -1.55 15.94
N GLY A 40 6.89 -0.73 15.36
CA GLY A 40 6.97 0.70 15.70
C GLY A 40 5.95 1.55 14.94
N ASN A 41 5.35 1.02 13.87
CA ASN A 41 4.48 1.75 12.96
C ASN A 41 2.99 1.43 13.17
N PHE A 42 2.62 0.77 14.27
CA PHE A 42 1.24 0.59 14.71
C PHE A 42 1.24 0.19 16.19
N GLY A 43 0.12 0.38 16.88
CA GLY A 43 0.04 0.05 18.31
C GLY A 43 -1.25 0.47 18.96
N PHE A 44 -1.16 0.81 20.24
CA PHE A 44 -2.30 1.19 21.09
C PHE A 44 -2.15 2.62 21.59
N LEU A 45 -3.27 3.29 21.78
CA LEU A 45 -3.34 4.43 22.69
C LEU A 45 -3.25 3.93 24.12
N ILE A 46 -2.45 4.61 24.94
CA ILE A 46 -2.21 4.27 26.34
C ILE A 46 -2.82 5.37 27.22
N CYS A 47 -3.50 4.97 28.29
CA CYS A 47 -3.93 5.88 29.34
C CYS A 47 -2.72 6.28 30.18
N ASN A 48 -2.37 7.57 30.24
CA ASN A 48 -1.17 8.01 30.96
C ASN A 48 -1.25 7.78 32.48
N ASP A 49 -2.46 7.76 33.05
CA ASP A 49 -2.64 7.59 34.49
C ASP A 49 -2.52 6.12 34.92
N THR A 50 -3.02 5.19 34.10
CA THR A 50 -3.06 3.75 34.45
C THR A 50 -2.01 2.91 33.71
N PHE A 51 -1.39 3.48 32.68
CA PHE A 51 -0.53 2.77 31.71
C PHE A 51 -1.20 1.61 30.98
N GLU A 52 -2.53 1.54 31.02
CA GLU A 52 -3.29 0.51 30.32
C GLU A 52 -3.56 0.90 28.87
N LYS A 53 -3.62 -0.10 28.00
CA LYS A 53 -4.05 0.06 26.61
C LYS A 53 -5.53 0.41 26.58
N ILE A 54 -5.90 1.40 25.76
CA ILE A 54 -7.28 1.85 25.59
C ILE A 54 -7.91 1.21 24.35
N LYS A 55 -7.24 1.41 23.20
CA LYS A 55 -7.71 1.01 21.86
C LYS A 55 -6.56 1.09 20.87
N MET A 56 -6.76 0.61 19.65
CA MET A 56 -5.83 0.76 18.55
C MET A 56 -5.54 2.24 18.28
N ALA A 57 -4.26 2.58 18.14
CA ALA A 57 -3.85 3.89 17.68
C ALA A 57 -4.28 4.09 16.21
N PRO A 58 -4.69 5.31 15.80
CA PRO A 58 -4.86 5.62 14.39
C PRO A 58 -3.62 5.20 13.60
N VAL A 59 -3.79 4.59 12.44
CA VAL A 59 -2.63 4.10 11.68
C VAL A 59 -1.77 5.28 11.21
N PHE A 60 -0.46 5.16 11.35
CA PHE A 60 0.52 6.18 11.01
C PHE A 60 1.67 5.59 10.18
N ASP A 61 2.58 6.48 9.78
CA ASP A 61 3.81 6.17 9.04
C ASP A 61 3.61 5.27 7.79
N TYR A 62 3.02 5.87 6.75
CA TYR A 62 2.86 5.28 5.42
C TYR A 62 3.90 5.84 4.42
N ASN A 63 5.02 6.37 4.90
CA ASN A 63 6.02 7.04 4.06
C ASN A 63 6.63 6.15 2.96
N LEU A 64 6.65 4.82 3.18
CA LEU A 64 7.16 3.81 2.24
C LEU A 64 6.05 3.09 1.46
N ALA A 65 4.80 3.48 1.67
CA ALA A 65 3.65 2.96 0.92
C ALA A 65 3.49 3.65 -0.43
N MET A 66 2.73 3.06 -1.35
CA MET A 66 2.51 3.56 -2.72
C MET A 66 3.80 3.64 -3.56
N ALA A 67 4.74 2.74 -3.27
CA ALA A 67 5.98 2.54 -4.04
C ALA A 67 6.75 3.86 -4.32
N PRO A 68 7.16 4.64 -3.30
CA PRO A 68 7.73 5.97 -3.50
C PRO A 68 9.06 5.95 -4.28
N TYR A 69 9.77 4.82 -4.27
CA TYR A 69 11.03 4.62 -4.99
C TYR A 69 10.88 3.93 -6.34
N ALA A 70 9.66 3.58 -6.77
CA ALA A 70 9.46 3.01 -8.11
C ALA A 70 9.49 4.11 -9.17
N ASP A 71 10.17 3.83 -10.28
CA ASP A 71 10.28 4.68 -11.46
C ASP A 71 10.33 3.84 -12.76
N TRP A 72 10.64 4.50 -13.88
CA TRP A 72 10.78 3.85 -15.19
C TRP A 72 12.07 3.06 -15.39
N ARG A 73 13.05 3.16 -14.48
CA ARG A 73 14.27 2.35 -14.47
C ARG A 73 14.06 1.09 -13.64
N GLU A 74 13.34 1.20 -12.52
CA GLU A 74 13.07 0.10 -11.61
C GLU A 74 11.65 0.25 -11.02
N GLY A 75 10.79 -0.77 -11.19
CA GLY A 75 9.41 -0.73 -10.69
C GLY A 75 8.38 -0.68 -11.80
N PHE A 76 8.17 0.45 -12.49
CA PHE A 76 7.06 0.59 -13.45
C PHE A 76 7.14 -0.36 -14.66
N LEU A 77 8.35 -0.83 -15.00
CA LEU A 77 8.53 -1.85 -16.04
C LEU A 77 8.17 -3.28 -15.57
N ASP A 78 8.32 -3.57 -14.28
CA ASP A 78 8.02 -4.87 -13.66
C ASP A 78 7.64 -4.67 -12.18
N MET A 79 6.37 -4.33 -11.96
CA MET A 79 5.86 -4.12 -10.60
C MET A 79 5.77 -5.42 -9.81
N ASP A 80 5.54 -6.55 -10.48
CA ASP A 80 5.45 -7.85 -9.81
C ASP A 80 6.81 -8.24 -9.21
N GLY A 81 7.89 -8.09 -9.98
CA GLY A 81 9.26 -8.25 -9.47
C GLY A 81 9.62 -7.23 -8.39
N TRP A 82 9.17 -5.97 -8.53
CA TRP A 82 9.39 -4.92 -7.53
C TRP A 82 8.73 -5.22 -6.19
N ILE A 83 7.45 -5.62 -6.20
CA ILE A 83 6.67 -5.99 -5.02
C ILE A 83 7.27 -7.23 -4.36
N ARG A 84 7.67 -8.24 -5.14
CA ARG A 84 8.26 -9.49 -4.62
C ARG A 84 9.55 -9.25 -3.82
N LYS A 85 10.35 -8.25 -4.19
CA LYS A 85 11.56 -7.85 -3.43
C LYS A 85 11.23 -7.08 -2.14
N ARG A 86 9.99 -6.63 -1.96
CA ARG A 86 9.51 -5.75 -0.90
C ARG A 86 8.22 -6.29 -0.27
N GLY A 87 8.28 -7.55 0.16
CA GLY A 87 7.17 -8.25 0.79
C GLY A 87 6.72 -7.58 2.10
N PRO A 88 5.52 -7.94 2.61
CA PRO A 88 5.03 -7.38 3.86
C PRO A 88 5.88 -7.84 5.06
N VAL A 89 5.86 -7.06 6.14
CA VAL A 89 6.42 -7.49 7.44
C VAL A 89 5.65 -8.68 8.00
N PHE A 90 4.35 -8.76 7.73
CA PHE A 90 3.45 -9.79 8.24
C PHE A 90 2.85 -10.65 7.12
N GLY A 91 2.97 -11.97 7.26
CA GLY A 91 2.47 -12.94 6.26
C GLY A 91 3.48 -13.26 5.17
N GLY A 92 3.15 -14.22 4.29
CA GLY A 92 4.02 -14.62 3.17
C GLY A 92 3.97 -13.67 1.98
N SER A 93 2.82 -13.03 1.75
CA SER A 93 2.60 -12.02 0.72
C SER A 93 1.49 -11.05 1.12
N TYR A 94 1.45 -9.88 0.49
CA TYR A 94 0.37 -8.90 0.69
C TYR A 94 -1.01 -9.50 0.41
N TYR A 95 -1.12 -10.34 -0.63
CA TYR A 95 -2.37 -10.96 -1.05
C TYR A 95 -2.86 -12.00 -0.03
N GLU A 96 -1.97 -12.86 0.48
CA GLU A 96 -2.32 -13.84 1.51
C GLU A 96 -2.70 -13.15 2.82
N ALA A 97 -1.93 -12.15 3.25
CA ALA A 97 -2.21 -11.38 4.46
C ALA A 97 -3.59 -10.71 4.37
N ALA A 98 -3.87 -9.97 3.31
CA ALA A 98 -5.16 -9.31 3.11
C ALA A 98 -6.32 -10.31 2.95
N LYS A 99 -6.13 -11.42 2.24
CA LYS A 99 -7.16 -12.46 2.11
C LYS A 99 -7.52 -13.07 3.46
N SER A 100 -6.54 -13.28 4.34
CA SER A 100 -6.77 -13.79 5.70
C SER A 100 -7.53 -12.80 6.60
N MET A 101 -7.47 -11.50 6.27
CA MET A 101 -8.12 -10.41 7.01
C MET A 101 -9.41 -9.92 6.34
N MET A 102 -9.83 -10.52 5.23
CA MET A 102 -10.95 -10.04 4.43
C MET A 102 -12.29 -10.27 5.15
N THR A 103 -13.10 -9.22 5.25
CA THR A 103 -14.50 -9.27 5.70
C THR A 103 -15.42 -8.76 4.59
N PRO A 104 -16.75 -9.01 4.65
CA PRO A 104 -17.69 -8.41 3.71
C PRO A 104 -17.60 -6.88 3.68
N GLY A 105 -17.40 -6.23 4.84
CA GLY A 105 -17.21 -4.78 4.94
C GLY A 105 -15.96 -4.30 4.21
N ILE A 106 -14.80 -4.91 4.49
CA ILE A 106 -13.54 -4.57 3.82
C ILE A 106 -13.64 -4.81 2.31
N ARG A 107 -14.26 -5.91 1.88
CA ARG A 107 -14.51 -6.19 0.46
C ARG A 107 -15.32 -5.08 -0.19
N SER A 108 -16.39 -4.60 0.46
CA SER A 108 -17.22 -3.51 -0.06
C SER A 108 -16.42 -2.21 -0.20
N GLU A 109 -15.56 -1.89 0.76
CA GLU A 109 -14.74 -0.69 0.71
C GLU A 109 -13.67 -0.75 -0.35
N LEU A 110 -13.05 -1.92 -0.57
CA LEU A 110 -12.12 -2.11 -1.67
C LEU A 110 -12.81 -1.88 -3.02
N VAL A 111 -14.06 -2.32 -3.19
CA VAL A 111 -14.84 -2.02 -4.40
C VAL A 111 -15.01 -0.51 -4.58
N HIS A 112 -15.46 0.21 -3.54
CA HIS A 112 -15.61 1.67 -3.62
C HIS A 112 -14.28 2.39 -3.86
N LEU A 113 -13.18 1.94 -3.23
CA LEU A 113 -11.86 2.53 -3.38
C LEU A 113 -11.28 2.36 -4.80
N LYS A 114 -11.68 1.31 -5.51
CA LYS A 114 -11.30 1.09 -6.91
C LYS A 114 -11.86 2.18 -7.84
N ASP A 115 -13.06 2.66 -7.53
CA ASP A 115 -13.77 3.66 -8.33
C ASP A 115 -13.39 5.10 -7.95
N LEU A 116 -12.80 5.29 -6.77
CA LEU A 116 -12.30 6.59 -6.33
C LEU A 116 -11.03 6.97 -7.11
N GLU A 117 -11.02 8.09 -7.82
CA GLU A 117 -9.79 8.65 -8.39
C GLU A 117 -9.08 9.51 -7.33
N LEU A 118 -7.77 9.30 -7.14
CA LEU A 118 -6.97 10.14 -6.25
C LEU A 118 -6.67 11.47 -6.95
N GLU A 119 -7.03 12.57 -6.30
CA GLU A 119 -6.75 13.94 -6.76
C GLU A 119 -5.77 14.60 -5.78
N ILE A 120 -4.49 14.63 -6.14
CA ILE A 120 -3.42 15.20 -5.31
C ILE A 120 -2.71 16.28 -6.14
N PRO A 121 -2.28 17.40 -5.54
CA PRO A 121 -1.43 18.38 -6.22
C PRO A 121 -0.20 17.71 -6.82
N THR A 122 0.09 18.03 -8.08
CA THR A 122 1.25 17.49 -8.80
C THR A 122 2.27 18.58 -9.04
N ASP A 123 3.54 18.19 -9.05
CA ASP A 123 4.68 19.06 -9.31
C ASP A 123 5.76 18.34 -10.14
N GLN A 124 6.97 18.89 -10.18
CA GLN A 124 8.08 18.30 -10.93
C GLN A 124 8.63 17.01 -10.30
N LYS A 125 8.40 16.76 -9.01
CA LYS A 125 8.83 15.55 -8.29
C LYS A 125 7.74 14.48 -8.29
N PHE A 126 6.47 14.88 -8.18
CA PHE A 126 5.29 14.02 -8.24
C PHE A 126 4.42 14.46 -9.42
N THR A 127 4.72 13.93 -10.61
CA THR A 127 4.13 14.37 -11.87
C THR A 127 2.70 13.87 -12.07
N LYS A 128 1.98 14.46 -13.03
CA LYS A 128 0.67 13.95 -13.47
C LYS A 128 0.74 12.50 -13.97
N GLU A 129 1.82 12.15 -14.66
CA GLU A 129 2.10 10.77 -15.06
C GLU A 129 2.19 9.85 -13.83
N ARG A 130 2.96 10.26 -12.81
CA ARG A 130 3.09 9.50 -11.56
C ARG A 130 1.75 9.30 -10.87
N LEU A 131 0.91 10.34 -10.80
CA LEU A 131 -0.44 10.25 -10.22
C LEU A 131 -1.33 9.26 -11.00
N GLU A 132 -1.31 9.31 -12.34
CA GLU A 132 -2.07 8.38 -13.19
C GLU A 132 -1.59 6.93 -13.03
N ILE A 133 -0.27 6.73 -12.91
CA ILE A 133 0.32 5.42 -12.57
C ILE A 133 -0.16 4.96 -11.18
N MET A 134 -0.24 5.85 -10.19
CA MET A 134 -0.68 5.51 -8.83
C MET A 134 -2.15 5.13 -8.76
N ASN A 135 -3.03 5.83 -9.47
CA ASN A 135 -4.44 5.42 -9.58
C ASN A 135 -4.58 4.06 -10.26
N ARG A 136 -3.86 3.83 -11.36
CA ARG A 136 -3.88 2.52 -12.03
C ARG A 136 -3.30 1.41 -11.14
N PHE A 137 -2.19 1.67 -10.46
CA PHE A 137 -1.56 0.74 -9.54
C PHE A 137 -2.51 0.30 -8.43
N LYS A 138 -3.12 1.26 -7.73
CA LYS A 138 -4.14 1.02 -6.69
C LYS A 138 -5.28 0.16 -7.24
N ASN A 139 -5.80 0.48 -8.42
CA ASN A 139 -6.90 -0.26 -9.03
C ASN A 139 -6.53 -1.70 -9.40
N ILE A 140 -5.30 -1.93 -9.86
CA ILE A 140 -4.78 -3.28 -10.15
C ILE A 140 -4.55 -4.07 -8.85
N GLN A 141 -3.98 -3.45 -7.82
CA GLN A 141 -3.83 -4.07 -6.50
C GLN A 141 -5.18 -4.50 -5.94
N ILE A 142 -6.18 -3.62 -5.96
CA ILE A 142 -7.54 -3.94 -5.51
C ILE A 142 -8.16 -5.06 -6.34
N ASP A 143 -8.04 -5.02 -7.67
CA ASP A 143 -8.54 -6.07 -8.55
C ASP A 143 -8.01 -7.46 -8.15
N ARG A 144 -6.71 -7.55 -7.91
CA ARG A 144 -6.04 -8.79 -7.46
C ARG A 144 -6.47 -9.22 -6.07
N LEU A 145 -6.61 -8.29 -5.13
CA LEU A 145 -7.12 -8.57 -3.78
C LEU A 145 -8.55 -9.13 -3.79
N LEU A 146 -9.35 -8.72 -4.78
CA LEU A 146 -10.72 -9.21 -4.98
C LEU A 146 -10.79 -10.53 -5.79
N GLY A 147 -9.65 -11.08 -6.22
CA GLY A 147 -9.54 -12.36 -6.92
C GLY A 147 -9.29 -12.24 -8.44
N GLY A 148 -9.14 -11.03 -8.95
CA GLY A 148 -8.75 -10.78 -10.34
C GLY A 148 -7.29 -11.15 -10.64
N ARG A 149 -6.94 -11.16 -11.93
CA ARG A 149 -5.60 -11.51 -12.42
C ARG A 149 -4.98 -10.42 -13.30
N ARG A 150 -5.42 -9.17 -13.12
CA ARG A 150 -4.94 -8.06 -13.94
C ARG A 150 -3.43 -7.88 -13.78
N GLN A 151 -2.70 -7.83 -14.89
CA GLN A 151 -1.27 -7.56 -14.88
C GLN A 151 -0.99 -6.07 -14.70
N PHE A 152 0.15 -5.75 -14.11
CA PHE A 152 0.67 -4.38 -14.13
C PHE A 152 1.08 -4.00 -15.55
N GLY A 153 0.75 -2.77 -15.94
CA GLY A 153 1.03 -2.25 -17.27
C GLY A 153 0.77 -0.76 -17.33
N PHE A 154 1.82 0.00 -17.59
CA PHE A 154 1.80 1.46 -17.63
C PHE A 154 2.33 2.03 -18.96
N GLY A 155 2.66 1.19 -19.94
CA GLY A 155 3.33 1.61 -21.18
C GLY A 155 2.52 2.62 -22.01
N ASP A 156 1.20 2.50 -22.03
CA ASP A 156 0.29 3.46 -22.64
C ASP A 156 0.28 4.83 -21.93
N ILE A 157 0.39 4.83 -20.58
CA ILE A 157 0.55 6.07 -19.81
C ILE A 157 1.89 6.72 -20.21
N ARG A 158 2.97 5.94 -20.24
CA ARG A 158 4.29 6.44 -20.64
C ARG A 158 4.26 7.11 -22.01
N GLN A 159 3.72 6.41 -23.01
CA GLN A 159 3.61 6.91 -24.38
C GLN A 159 2.81 8.21 -24.46
N LYS A 160 1.67 8.28 -23.75
CA LYS A 160 0.85 9.49 -23.66
C LYS A 160 1.66 10.71 -23.19
N TYR A 161 2.48 10.56 -22.13
CA TYR A 161 3.26 11.68 -21.61
C TYR A 161 4.54 11.96 -22.39
N GLU A 162 5.17 10.96 -23.02
CA GLU A 162 6.29 11.16 -23.95
C GLU A 162 5.85 11.96 -25.19
N MET A 163 4.69 11.68 -25.77
CA MET A 163 4.14 12.43 -26.92
C MET A 163 3.68 13.85 -26.56
N SER A 164 3.37 14.12 -25.29
CA SER A 164 2.90 15.43 -24.83
C SER A 164 4.01 16.49 -24.69
N GLY A 165 5.25 16.16 -25.04
CA GLY A 165 6.37 17.12 -25.00
C GLY A 165 6.88 17.47 -23.60
N ASN A 166 6.55 16.67 -22.58
CA ASN A 166 7.15 16.81 -21.26
C ASN A 166 8.62 16.33 -21.30
N GLU A 167 9.52 17.21 -21.74
CA GLU A 167 10.98 17.05 -21.76
C GLU A 167 11.60 17.00 -20.34
N LEU A 168 11.07 16.19 -19.43
CA LEU A 168 11.68 15.95 -18.12
C LEU A 168 12.31 14.55 -17.99
N PHE A 169 12.23 13.71 -19.04
CA PHE A 169 12.90 12.42 -19.09
C PHE A 169 14.28 12.48 -19.72
N HIS A 170 15.09 13.46 -19.31
CA HIS A 170 16.51 13.18 -19.19
C HIS A 170 16.77 12.87 -17.74
N CYS A 171 16.80 11.57 -17.49
CA CYS A 171 17.20 11.02 -16.22
C CYS A 171 18.68 11.36 -16.03
N LYS A 172 18.95 12.57 -15.54
CA LYS A 172 20.31 13.06 -15.27
C LYS A 172 20.96 12.02 -14.39
N GLU A 173 22.06 11.48 -14.90
CA GLU A 173 22.97 10.62 -14.15
C GLU A 173 23.26 11.29 -12.81
N ILE A 174 22.73 10.74 -11.73
CA ILE A 174 23.31 10.99 -10.41
C ILE A 174 24.57 10.13 -10.42
N LYS A 175 25.68 10.74 -10.84
CA LYS A 175 27.01 10.17 -10.62
C LYS A 175 27.17 10.00 -9.11
N LYS A 176 27.51 8.77 -8.71
CA LYS A 176 27.95 8.45 -7.34
C LYS A 176 29.18 9.26 -6.96
#